data_AF-A0A3F2RT43-F1
#
_entry.id   AF-A0A3F2RT43-F1
#
_cell.length_a   1.000
_cell.length_b   1.000
_cell.length_c   1.000
_cell.angle_alpha   90.00
_cell.angle_beta   90.00
_cell.angle_gamma   90.00
#
_symmetry.space_group_name_H-M   'P 1'
#
loop_
_entity.id
_entity.type
_entity.pdbx_description
1 polymer ?
#
loop_
_entity_poly.entity_id
_entity_poly.type
_entity_poly.pdbx_seq_one_letter_code
_entity_poly.pdbx_strand_id
1 'polypeptide(L)'
;MGNASSFETEADATPTQLKEELAEMHRSLQALSVRCSPPPVLLPNQILLDGVIVDTRKDVQVLLGPVVGKIEFQRARILLEVDRRAIVTAFVSTLDAVTNSMVELPQHRCSVQCEANRPAAFVIDRLVPGKRYCVTFGGIKSEDVVAKRCNFRTQTLEHGNKLNFVVVSGDNIYDMESGEKNLWRDVRKRVEQGEAPIILHLGGQVAMERMFDQAVQLLLLYADGLSGDGVDRMNWLAMEEKATEILRSAYRSQWTLSPDLQFALANAGNLMMWSDGDIYPQFSTREEFFIDHEQPTLRMQVIRTVTRCARRLFHEYQRQLWDDNMRQLIEREVRIYQL
;
A
#
# COMPACT_ATOMS: atom_id res chain seq x y z
N MET A 1 30.30 -49.68 63.96
CA MET A 1 30.34 -48.47 63.12
C MET A 1 30.65 -48.91 61.70
N GLY A 2 29.65 -48.94 60.83
CA GLY A 2 29.80 -49.30 59.42
C GLY A 2 28.81 -48.46 58.62
N ASN A 3 29.31 -47.41 57.98
CA ASN A 3 28.59 -46.65 56.97
C ASN A 3 28.74 -47.40 55.65
N ALA A 4 27.64 -47.92 55.10
CA ALA A 4 27.56 -48.34 53.71
C ALA A 4 26.60 -47.38 53.00
N SER A 5 27.15 -46.76 51.97
CA SER A 5 26.61 -45.69 51.14
C SER A 5 25.30 -46.05 50.45
N SER A 6 24.37 -45.09 50.49
CA SER A 6 23.23 -44.96 49.59
C SER A 6 23.69 -44.97 48.14
N PHE A 7 23.39 -46.03 47.40
CA PHE A 7 23.41 -46.01 45.94
C PHE A 7 22.20 -45.20 45.46
N GLU A 8 22.51 -44.06 44.85
CA GLU A 8 21.57 -43.25 44.09
C GLU A 8 21.04 -44.09 42.91
N THR A 9 19.73 -44.30 42.86
CA THR A 9 19.03 -44.79 41.68
C THR A 9 19.01 -43.69 40.62
N GLU A 10 19.90 -43.78 39.63
CA GLU A 10 19.75 -43.13 38.34
C GLU A 10 18.43 -43.60 37.71
N ALA A 11 17.49 -42.68 37.55
CA ALA A 11 16.21 -42.94 36.90
C ALA A 11 16.43 -43.08 35.39
N ASP A 12 16.24 -44.29 34.87
CA ASP A 12 16.22 -44.60 33.44
C ASP A 12 15.15 -43.74 32.74
N ALA A 13 15.59 -42.77 31.92
CA ALA A 13 14.71 -41.95 31.11
C ALA A 13 13.97 -42.82 30.09
N THR A 14 12.64 -42.67 29.99
CA THR A 14 11.85 -43.47 29.07
C THR A 14 12.21 -43.13 27.61
N PRO A 15 12.13 -44.09 26.66
CA PRO A 15 12.48 -43.86 25.25
C PRO A 15 11.74 -42.69 24.59
N THR A 16 10.57 -42.34 25.11
CA THR A 16 9.75 -41.21 24.66
C THR A 16 10.33 -39.87 25.11
N GLN A 17 10.80 -39.78 26.36
CA GLN A 17 11.46 -38.59 26.91
C GLN A 17 12.77 -38.30 26.17
N LEU A 18 13.58 -39.35 25.90
CA LEU A 18 14.80 -39.21 25.12
C LEU A 18 14.54 -38.71 23.68
N LYS A 19 13.41 -39.10 23.07
CA LYS A 19 13.02 -38.59 21.74
C LYS A 19 12.61 -37.12 21.78
N GLU A 20 11.89 -36.71 22.82
CA GLU A 20 11.50 -35.31 23.01
C GLU A 20 12.72 -34.42 23.28
N GLU A 21 13.62 -34.85 24.17
CA GLU A 21 14.89 -34.17 24.45
C GLU A 21 15.76 -34.08 23.19
N LEU A 22 15.86 -35.15 22.40
CA LEU A 22 16.67 -35.15 21.17
C LEU A 22 16.05 -34.25 20.08
N ALA A 23 14.73 -34.11 20.04
CA ALA A 23 14.03 -33.15 19.18
C ALA A 23 14.23 -31.70 19.66
N GLU A 24 14.21 -31.45 20.97
CA GLU A 24 14.49 -30.15 21.56
C GLU A 24 15.95 -29.73 21.37
N MET A 25 16.88 -30.67 21.49
CA MET A 25 18.30 -30.46 21.24
C MET A 25 18.56 -30.19 19.75
N HIS A 26 17.89 -30.91 18.83
CA HIS A 26 17.95 -30.60 17.40
C HIS A 26 17.42 -29.21 17.08
N ARG A 27 16.28 -28.82 17.67
CA ARG A 27 15.72 -27.46 17.52
C ARG A 27 16.69 -26.39 18.04
N SER A 28 17.32 -26.66 19.19
CA SER A 28 18.31 -25.77 19.80
C SER A 28 19.58 -25.65 18.96
N LEU A 29 20.09 -26.75 18.42
CA LEU A 29 21.25 -26.78 17.52
C LEU A 29 20.96 -26.09 16.18
N GLN A 30 19.77 -26.25 15.62
CA GLN A 30 19.36 -25.50 14.43
C GLN A 30 19.27 -24.00 14.71
N ALA A 31 18.69 -23.60 15.84
CA ALA A 31 18.62 -22.20 16.24
C ALA A 31 20.03 -21.60 16.48
N LEU A 32 20.96 -22.37 17.06
CA LEU A 32 22.36 -21.97 17.25
C LEU A 32 23.14 -21.93 15.92
N SER A 33 22.91 -22.88 15.02
CA SER A 33 23.52 -22.90 13.68
C SER A 33 23.18 -21.66 12.86
N VAL A 34 21.95 -21.15 12.96
CA VAL A 34 21.54 -19.89 12.34
C VAL A 34 22.29 -18.70 12.96
N ARG A 35 22.57 -18.72 14.28
CA ARG A 35 23.34 -17.67 14.97
C ARG A 35 24.84 -17.71 14.70
N CYS A 36 25.39 -18.88 14.39
CA CYS A 36 26.84 -19.09 14.17
C CYS A 36 27.26 -19.04 12.70
N SER A 37 26.34 -18.81 11.78
CA SER A 37 26.69 -18.61 10.37
C SER A 37 27.37 -17.25 10.18
N PRO A 38 28.51 -17.16 9.46
CA PRO A 38 29.10 -15.87 9.17
C PRO A 38 28.09 -15.00 8.41
N PRO A 39 28.01 -13.69 8.71
CA PRO A 39 27.08 -12.80 8.03
C PRO A 39 27.32 -12.87 6.51
N PRO A 40 26.26 -12.90 5.69
CA PRO A 40 26.40 -12.99 4.26
C PRO A 40 27.21 -11.79 3.74
N VAL A 41 28.14 -12.05 2.82
CA VAL A 41 28.87 -10.98 2.14
C VAL A 41 27.90 -10.26 1.21
N LEU A 42 27.51 -9.05 1.58
CA LEU A 42 26.57 -8.23 0.81
C LEU A 42 27.31 -7.51 -0.31
N LEU A 43 26.69 -7.46 -1.49
CA LEU A 43 27.15 -6.58 -2.57
C LEU A 43 26.90 -5.11 -2.20
N PRO A 44 27.62 -4.14 -2.80
CA PRO A 44 27.45 -2.71 -2.48
C PRO A 44 26.04 -2.14 -2.69
N ASN A 45 25.22 -2.81 -3.50
CA ASN A 45 23.84 -2.47 -3.78
C ASN A 45 22.84 -3.37 -3.03
N GLN A 46 23.27 -4.11 -2.03
CA GLN A 46 22.42 -5.00 -1.26
C GLN A 46 22.33 -4.58 0.20
N ILE A 47 21.17 -4.80 0.79
CA ILE A 47 20.99 -4.65 2.23
C ILE A 47 20.38 -5.93 2.80
N LEU A 48 20.80 -6.30 4.01
CA LEU A 48 20.18 -7.36 4.79
C LEU A 48 19.16 -6.74 5.74
N LEU A 49 17.88 -7.06 5.55
CA LEU A 49 16.79 -6.57 6.40
C LEU A 49 15.86 -7.72 6.75
N ASP A 50 15.59 -7.93 8.04
CA ASP A 50 14.70 -8.99 8.53
C ASP A 50 15.05 -10.39 7.98
N GLY A 51 16.34 -10.71 7.85
CA GLY A 51 16.82 -11.98 7.29
C GLY A 51 16.72 -12.09 5.77
N VAL A 52 16.33 -11.02 5.07
CA VAL A 52 16.17 -10.94 3.62
C VAL A 52 17.29 -10.10 3.01
N ILE A 53 17.98 -10.63 1.99
CA ILE A 53 18.91 -9.85 1.17
C ILE A 53 18.11 -9.19 0.05
N VAL A 54 18.11 -7.86 0.04
CA VAL A 54 17.33 -7.04 -0.89
C VAL A 54 18.26 -6.23 -1.77
N ASP A 55 18.09 -6.35 -3.08
CA ASP A 55 18.77 -5.51 -4.06
C ASP A 55 18.17 -4.10 -4.07
N THR A 56 19.03 -3.08 -4.08
CA THR A 56 18.67 -1.66 -4.02
C THR A 56 19.07 -0.92 -5.29
N ARG A 57 18.38 0.18 -5.58
CA ARG A 57 18.68 1.11 -6.67
C ARG A 57 18.66 2.53 -6.16
N LYS A 58 19.80 3.22 -6.23
CA LYS A 58 19.96 4.59 -5.70
C LYS A 58 19.12 5.63 -6.43
N ASP A 59 18.71 5.34 -7.66
CA ASP A 59 18.01 6.29 -8.54
C ASP A 59 16.48 6.20 -8.47
N VAL A 60 15.92 5.25 -7.73
CA VAL A 60 14.47 5.00 -7.66
C VAL A 60 13.97 5.30 -6.25
N GLN A 61 13.14 6.34 -6.11
CA GLN A 61 12.53 6.76 -4.86
C GLN A 61 11.06 6.36 -4.81
N VAL A 62 10.59 5.95 -3.63
CA VAL A 62 9.17 5.77 -3.35
C VAL A 62 8.53 7.14 -3.10
N LEU A 63 7.54 7.48 -3.93
CA LEU A 63 6.76 8.71 -3.81
C LEU A 63 5.57 8.55 -2.85
N LEU A 64 4.89 7.41 -2.92
CA LEU A 64 3.69 7.13 -2.12
C LEU A 64 3.61 5.63 -1.79
N GLY A 65 3.04 5.35 -0.62
CA GLY A 65 2.88 4.02 -0.08
C GLY A 65 4.03 3.59 0.83
N PRO A 66 4.06 2.30 1.24
CA PRO A 66 3.11 1.26 0.84
C PRO A 66 1.70 1.47 1.41
N VAL A 67 0.68 1.11 0.63
CA VAL A 67 -0.71 1.11 1.08
C VAL A 67 -1.27 -0.30 0.96
N VAL A 68 -1.61 -0.90 2.09
CA VAL A 68 -2.20 -2.23 2.16
C VAL A 68 -3.70 -2.10 1.89
N GLY A 69 -4.18 -2.82 0.88
CA GLY A 69 -5.57 -2.83 0.44
C GLY A 69 -6.40 -3.93 1.08
N LYS A 70 -7.24 -4.57 0.26
CA LYS A 70 -8.01 -5.75 0.65
C LYS A 70 -7.07 -6.89 1.06
N ILE A 71 -7.30 -7.41 2.26
CA ILE A 71 -6.64 -8.59 2.79
C ILE A 71 -7.68 -9.70 2.93
N GLU A 72 -7.40 -10.83 2.30
CA GLU A 72 -8.20 -12.06 2.33
C GLU A 72 -7.49 -13.13 3.18
N PHE A 73 -8.02 -14.35 3.15
CA PHE A 73 -7.42 -15.51 3.82
C PHE A 73 -6.12 -15.97 3.15
N GLN A 74 -6.01 -15.83 1.82
CA GLN A 74 -4.86 -16.31 1.02
C GLN A 74 -4.24 -15.23 0.12
N ARG A 75 -4.74 -13.99 0.17
CA ARG A 75 -4.35 -12.91 -0.73
C ARG A 75 -4.25 -11.57 0.00
N ALA A 76 -3.29 -10.74 -0.41
CA ALA A 76 -3.22 -9.34 -0.03
C ALA A 76 -2.81 -8.47 -1.23
N ARG A 77 -3.25 -7.21 -1.22
CA ARG A 77 -2.88 -6.21 -2.23
C ARG A 77 -2.12 -5.08 -1.56
N ILE A 78 -1.05 -4.62 -2.19
CA ILE A 78 -0.27 -3.50 -1.69
C ILE A 78 0.01 -2.55 -2.84
N LEU A 79 -0.21 -1.26 -2.65
CA LEU A 79 0.08 -0.22 -3.64
C LEU A 79 1.36 0.51 -3.28
N LEU A 80 2.17 0.79 -4.29
CA LEU A 80 3.36 1.63 -4.20
C LEU A 80 3.45 2.52 -5.44
N GLU A 81 4.00 3.71 -5.29
CA GLU A 81 4.33 4.61 -6.40
C GLU A 81 5.80 5.00 -6.33
N VAL A 82 6.47 5.04 -7.49
CA VAL A 82 7.89 5.40 -7.61
C VAL A 82 8.11 6.52 -8.61
N ASP A 83 9.19 7.27 -8.44
CA ASP A 83 9.54 8.43 -9.28
C ASP A 83 10.10 8.04 -10.66
N ARG A 84 10.58 6.81 -10.80
CA ARG A 84 11.21 6.29 -12.02
C ARG A 84 10.70 4.91 -12.40
N ARG A 85 10.74 4.65 -13.70
CA ARG A 85 10.45 3.34 -14.25
C ARG A 85 11.46 2.30 -13.72
N ALA A 86 10.96 1.31 -13.00
CA ALA A 86 11.79 0.29 -12.37
C ALA A 86 11.00 -1.00 -12.14
N ILE A 87 11.71 -2.13 -12.11
CA ILE A 87 11.14 -3.37 -11.58
C ILE A 87 11.34 -3.33 -10.08
N VAL A 88 10.23 -3.25 -9.35
CA VAL A 88 10.21 -3.29 -7.89
C VAL A 88 9.77 -4.68 -7.48
N THR A 89 10.42 -5.23 -6.45
CA THR A 89 10.13 -6.58 -5.96
C THR A 89 9.68 -6.53 -4.50
N ALA A 90 8.49 -7.02 -4.22
CA ALA A 90 7.98 -7.22 -2.87
C ALA A 90 8.49 -8.57 -2.32
N PHE A 91 9.31 -8.50 -1.28
CA PHE A 91 9.82 -9.62 -0.51
C PHE A 91 8.93 -9.81 0.72
N VAL A 92 8.39 -11.01 0.87
CA VAL A 92 7.44 -11.33 1.94
C VAL A 92 8.14 -12.14 3.01
N SER A 93 8.02 -11.72 4.26
CA SER A 93 8.59 -12.42 5.41
C SER A 93 7.54 -12.62 6.50
N THR A 94 7.79 -13.61 7.37
CA THR A 94 6.97 -13.89 8.55
C THR A 94 7.86 -14.07 9.75
N LEU A 95 7.34 -13.78 10.94
CA LEU A 95 7.99 -14.18 12.18
C LEU A 95 7.91 -15.70 12.32
N ASP A 96 9.06 -16.34 12.48
CA ASP A 96 9.16 -17.75 12.82
C ASP A 96 9.03 -17.93 14.34
N ALA A 97 8.09 -18.76 14.77
CA ALA A 97 7.76 -18.91 16.19
C ALA A 97 8.86 -19.61 17.00
N VAL A 98 9.71 -20.42 16.36
CA VAL A 98 10.75 -21.20 17.04
C VAL A 98 12.01 -20.36 17.25
N THR A 99 12.45 -19.68 16.19
CA THR A 99 13.67 -18.87 16.18
C THR A 99 13.44 -17.42 16.63
N ASN A 100 12.17 -17.02 16.78
CA ASN A 100 11.73 -15.64 17.04
C ASN A 100 12.39 -14.62 16.09
N SER A 101 12.63 -15.05 14.86
CA SER A 101 13.33 -14.29 13.82
C SER A 101 12.47 -14.19 12.58
N MET A 102 12.63 -13.11 11.82
CA MET A 102 11.94 -12.96 10.54
C MET A 102 12.58 -13.91 9.51
N VAL A 103 11.74 -14.62 8.77
CA VAL A 103 12.15 -15.57 7.73
C VAL A 103 11.47 -15.18 6.42
N GLU A 104 12.24 -15.08 5.34
CA GLU A 104 11.72 -14.85 4.00
C GLU A 104 10.86 -16.04 3.55
N LEU A 105 9.81 -15.75 2.79
CA LEU A 105 8.99 -16.72 2.10
C LEU A 105 9.09 -16.49 0.58
N PRO A 106 10.14 -16.99 -0.08
CA PRO A 106 10.41 -16.71 -1.50
C PRO A 106 9.24 -17.05 -2.44
N GLN A 107 8.41 -18.03 -2.08
CA GLN A 107 7.24 -18.46 -2.85
C GLN A 107 6.12 -17.40 -2.95
N HIS A 108 6.15 -16.36 -2.10
CA HIS A 108 5.20 -15.24 -2.11
C HIS A 108 5.80 -13.96 -2.68
N ARG A 109 7.06 -14.00 -3.14
CA ARG A 109 7.71 -12.84 -3.77
C ARG A 109 6.93 -12.40 -5.02
N CYS A 110 6.79 -11.09 -5.19
CA CYS A 110 6.04 -10.50 -6.31
C CYS A 110 6.83 -9.34 -6.92
N SER A 111 7.15 -9.42 -8.21
CA SER A 111 7.85 -8.36 -8.94
C SER A 111 6.90 -7.68 -9.92
N VAL A 112 6.89 -6.35 -9.92
CA VAL A 112 6.02 -5.53 -10.76
C VAL A 112 6.87 -4.49 -11.48
N GLN A 113 6.60 -4.29 -12.77
CA GLN A 113 7.14 -3.17 -13.53
C GLN A 113 6.36 -1.92 -13.13
N CYS A 114 6.98 -1.06 -12.34
CA CYS A 114 6.42 0.24 -11.98
C CYS A 114 6.77 1.26 -13.07
N GLU A 115 5.79 2.06 -13.46
CA GLU A 115 5.97 3.22 -14.32
C GLU A 115 6.21 4.46 -13.44
N ALA A 116 6.99 5.41 -13.95
CA ALA A 116 7.28 6.65 -13.22
C ALA A 116 6.00 7.42 -12.91
N ASN A 117 5.87 7.90 -11.66
CA ASN A 117 4.77 8.76 -11.20
C ASN A 117 3.38 8.12 -11.34
N ARG A 118 3.30 6.79 -11.34
CA ARG A 118 2.04 6.03 -11.42
C ARG A 118 1.97 4.96 -10.34
N PRO A 119 0.82 4.80 -9.67
CA PRO A 119 0.66 3.79 -8.63
C PRO A 119 0.60 2.38 -9.24
N ALA A 120 1.31 1.44 -8.61
CA ALA A 120 1.35 0.04 -9.01
C ALA A 120 0.91 -0.85 -7.83
N ALA A 121 0.03 -1.82 -8.10
CA ALA A 121 -0.40 -2.80 -7.12
C ALA A 121 0.37 -4.13 -7.22
N PHE A 122 0.85 -4.60 -6.08
CA PHE A 122 1.44 -5.90 -5.85
C PHE A 122 0.36 -6.82 -5.28
N VAL A 123 0.07 -7.91 -6.00
CA VAL A 123 -0.85 -8.95 -5.53
C VAL A 123 0.00 -10.10 -4.99
N ILE A 124 -0.16 -10.38 -3.70
CA ILE A 124 0.53 -11.48 -3.03
C ILE A 124 -0.49 -12.58 -2.79
N ASP A 125 -0.23 -13.76 -3.35
CA ASP A 125 -1.13 -14.90 -3.32
C ASP A 125 -0.56 -16.09 -2.53
N ARG A 126 -1.43 -17.08 -2.29
CA ARG A 126 -1.15 -18.34 -1.59
C ARG A 126 -0.70 -18.16 -0.14
N LEU A 127 -1.10 -17.05 0.49
CA LEU A 127 -0.78 -16.77 1.88
C LEU A 127 -1.50 -17.74 2.83
N VAL A 128 -0.97 -17.94 4.03
CA VAL A 128 -1.59 -18.79 5.04
C VAL A 128 -2.61 -17.97 5.82
N PRO A 129 -3.85 -18.45 6.02
CA PRO A 129 -4.86 -17.76 6.82
C PRO A 129 -4.41 -17.47 8.26
N GLY A 130 -4.85 -16.34 8.81
CA GLY A 130 -4.60 -15.94 10.20
C GLY A 130 -3.15 -15.56 10.54
N LYS A 131 -2.24 -15.55 9.56
CA LYS A 131 -0.79 -15.35 9.74
C LYS A 131 -0.39 -13.90 9.51
N ARG A 132 0.62 -13.44 10.26
CA ARG A 132 1.20 -12.08 10.12
C ARG A 132 2.35 -12.10 9.11
N TYR A 133 2.37 -11.09 8.25
CA TYR A 133 3.36 -10.90 7.21
C TYR A 133 3.95 -9.50 7.30
N CYS A 134 5.24 -9.41 7.00
CA CYS A 134 5.95 -8.16 6.73
C CYS A 134 6.34 -8.17 5.25
N VAL A 135 6.27 -7.02 4.59
CA VAL A 135 6.70 -6.86 3.21
C VAL A 135 7.70 -5.73 3.09
N THR A 136 8.81 -6.06 2.44
CA THR A 136 9.93 -5.16 2.13
C THR A 136 10.07 -5.06 0.62
N PHE A 137 10.41 -3.89 0.09
CA PHE A 137 10.52 -3.67 -1.35
C PHE A 137 11.98 -3.52 -1.77
N GLY A 138 12.40 -4.25 -2.80
CA GLY A 138 13.68 -4.06 -3.48
C GLY A 138 13.53 -3.42 -4.85
N GLY A 139 14.65 -3.02 -5.44
CA GLY A 139 14.69 -2.21 -6.67
C GLY A 139 14.43 -0.71 -6.42
N ILE A 140 14.48 -0.27 -5.17
CA ILE A 140 14.31 1.10 -4.70
C ILE A 140 15.52 1.55 -3.86
N LYS A 141 15.60 2.84 -3.52
CA LYS A 141 16.71 3.39 -2.72
C LYS A 141 16.76 2.74 -1.33
N SER A 142 17.97 2.57 -0.81
CA SER A 142 18.24 1.89 0.47
C SER A 142 17.41 2.45 1.64
N GLU A 143 17.24 3.77 1.71
CA GLU A 143 16.50 4.42 2.79
C GLU A 143 15.01 4.07 2.73
N ASP A 144 14.45 3.95 1.51
CA ASP A 144 13.06 3.58 1.33
C ASP A 144 12.84 2.08 1.60
N VAL A 145 13.83 1.20 1.34
CA VAL A 145 13.71 -0.21 1.73
C VAL A 145 13.46 -0.36 3.23
N VAL A 146 14.14 0.46 4.04
CA VAL A 146 13.99 0.43 5.51
C VAL A 146 12.73 1.17 5.94
N ALA A 147 12.45 2.35 5.39
CA ALA A 147 11.36 3.21 5.85
C ALA A 147 9.98 2.83 5.31
N LYS A 148 9.90 2.23 4.10
CA LYS A 148 8.65 2.00 3.36
C LYS A 148 8.25 0.53 3.39
N ARG A 149 8.18 -0.01 4.61
CA ARG A 149 7.69 -1.37 4.89
C ARG A 149 6.20 -1.37 5.21
N CYS A 150 5.55 -2.50 4.98
CA CYS A 150 4.19 -2.72 5.42
C CYS A 150 4.03 -4.04 6.15
N ASN A 151 3.03 -4.13 7.01
CA ASN A 151 2.69 -5.33 7.74
C ASN A 151 1.20 -5.59 7.60
N PHE A 152 0.80 -6.85 7.59
CA PHE A 152 -0.61 -7.20 7.60
C PHE A 152 -0.83 -8.60 8.20
N ARG A 153 -2.08 -8.89 8.53
CA ARG A 153 -2.50 -10.22 8.96
C ARG A 153 -3.60 -10.72 8.05
N THR A 154 -3.42 -11.90 7.46
CA THR A 154 -4.47 -12.54 6.68
C THR A 154 -5.67 -12.89 7.55
N GLN A 155 -6.84 -12.93 6.92
CA GLN A 155 -8.06 -13.36 7.62
C GLN A 155 -7.90 -14.81 8.08
N THR A 156 -8.39 -15.11 9.27
CA THR A 156 -8.40 -16.47 9.84
C THR A 156 -9.67 -17.20 9.42
N LEU A 157 -9.57 -18.52 9.26
CA LEU A 157 -10.69 -19.41 8.94
C LEU A 157 -11.40 -19.95 10.20
N GLU A 158 -10.92 -19.58 11.39
CA GLU A 158 -11.50 -20.04 12.65
C GLU A 158 -12.89 -19.41 12.86
N HIS A 159 -13.82 -20.21 13.40
CA HIS A 159 -15.18 -19.77 13.67
C HIS A 159 -15.21 -18.87 14.92
N GLY A 160 -16.07 -17.84 14.90
CA GLY A 160 -16.25 -16.92 16.05
C GLY A 160 -15.29 -15.73 16.10
N ASN A 161 -14.54 -15.48 15.02
CA ASN A 161 -13.69 -14.29 14.95
C ASN A 161 -14.50 -13.00 14.94
N LYS A 162 -14.10 -12.06 15.81
CA LYS A 162 -14.65 -10.72 15.83
C LYS A 162 -14.00 -9.90 14.72
N LEU A 163 -14.82 -9.34 13.83
CA LEU A 163 -14.36 -8.40 12.82
C LEU A 163 -14.35 -7.00 13.43
N ASN A 164 -13.16 -6.48 13.71
CA ASN A 164 -13.00 -5.11 14.16
C ASN A 164 -12.58 -4.24 12.97
N PHE A 165 -13.26 -3.11 12.80
CA PHE A 165 -12.94 -2.14 11.78
C PHE A 165 -13.01 -0.73 12.36
N VAL A 166 -12.19 0.16 11.81
CA VAL A 166 -12.29 1.60 12.03
C VAL A 166 -12.91 2.22 10.78
N VAL A 167 -13.83 3.15 10.97
CA VAL A 167 -14.49 3.86 9.87
C VAL A 167 -14.02 5.30 9.88
N VAL A 168 -13.56 5.80 8.73
CA VAL A 168 -13.09 7.18 8.54
C VAL A 168 -13.74 7.79 7.30
N SER A 169 -13.87 9.12 7.28
CA SER A 169 -14.43 9.88 6.17
C SER A 169 -13.94 11.33 6.26
N GLY A 170 -13.82 12.01 5.12
CA GLY A 170 -13.47 13.43 5.08
C GLY A 170 -12.08 13.71 5.65
N ASP A 171 -11.09 12.98 5.17
CA ASP A 171 -9.69 13.13 5.56
C ASP A 171 -9.05 14.30 4.79
N ASN A 172 -9.51 15.53 5.01
CA ASN A 172 -8.84 16.71 4.49
C ASN A 172 -7.91 17.28 5.56
N ILE A 173 -6.62 17.00 5.44
CA ILE A 173 -5.59 17.47 6.39
C ILE A 173 -5.42 19.00 6.40
N TYR A 174 -5.86 19.68 5.33
CA TYR A 174 -5.77 21.14 5.25
C TYR A 174 -6.89 21.84 6.02
N ASP A 175 -7.95 21.11 6.38
CA ASP A 175 -9.06 21.64 7.17
C ASP A 175 -8.76 21.57 8.68
N MET A 176 -7.66 20.93 9.09
CA MET A 176 -7.28 20.83 10.49
C MET A 176 -6.86 22.19 11.06
N GLU A 177 -7.56 22.63 12.11
CA GLU A 177 -7.21 23.87 12.80
C GLU A 177 -6.03 23.66 13.77
N SER A 178 -5.33 24.76 14.10
CA SER A 178 -4.23 24.71 15.06
C SER A 178 -4.71 24.27 16.44
N GLY A 179 -4.19 23.16 16.94
CA GLY A 179 -4.59 22.57 18.22
C GLY A 179 -5.69 21.52 18.12
N GLU A 180 -6.23 21.27 16.92
CA GLU A 180 -7.16 20.17 16.69
C GLU A 180 -6.46 18.82 16.86
N LYS A 181 -7.17 17.86 17.44
CA LYS A 181 -6.62 16.52 17.67
C LYS A 181 -6.58 15.76 16.36
N ASN A 182 -5.37 15.36 15.95
CA ASN A 182 -5.21 14.43 14.84
C ASN A 182 -5.76 13.03 15.21
N LEU A 183 -6.93 12.69 14.70
CA LEU A 183 -7.60 11.41 14.94
C LEU A 183 -6.79 10.22 14.39
N TRP A 184 -5.94 10.42 13.38
CA TRP A 184 -5.07 9.36 12.87
C TRP A 184 -4.09 8.84 13.91
N ARG A 185 -3.73 9.65 14.90
CA ARG A 185 -2.91 9.20 16.02
C ARG A 185 -3.60 8.11 16.83
N ASP A 186 -4.91 8.22 17.02
CA ASP A 186 -5.69 7.23 17.77
C ASP A 186 -6.00 6.01 16.89
N VAL A 187 -6.23 6.19 15.60
CA VAL A 187 -6.32 5.08 14.63
C VAL A 187 -5.01 4.29 14.63
N ARG A 188 -3.86 4.97 14.53
CA ARG A 188 -2.54 4.35 14.58
C ARG A 188 -2.35 3.48 15.81
N LYS A 189 -2.68 3.98 17.01
CA LYS A 189 -2.57 3.20 18.25
C LYS A 189 -3.38 1.91 18.18
N ARG A 190 -4.62 1.96 17.68
CA ARG A 190 -5.47 0.78 17.50
C ARG A 190 -4.89 -0.21 16.48
N VAL A 191 -4.27 0.29 15.41
CA VAL A 191 -3.58 -0.55 14.42
C VAL A 191 -2.34 -1.21 15.05
N GLU A 192 -1.51 -0.46 15.78
CA GLU A 192 -0.33 -0.96 16.50
C GLU A 192 -0.68 -2.05 17.52
N GLN A 193 -1.81 -1.88 18.23
CA GLN A 193 -2.33 -2.86 19.18
C GLN A 193 -2.99 -4.07 18.51
N GLY A 194 -3.18 -4.03 17.18
CA GLY A 194 -3.86 -5.07 16.41
C GLY A 194 -5.38 -5.10 16.64
N GLU A 195 -5.96 -4.05 17.22
CA GLU A 195 -7.39 -3.91 17.47
C GLU A 195 -8.18 -3.52 16.22
N ALA A 196 -7.52 -2.82 15.28
CA ALA A 196 -8.13 -2.32 14.04
C ALA A 196 -7.40 -2.85 12.78
N PRO A 197 -7.56 -4.15 12.44
CA PRO A 197 -6.90 -4.74 11.28
C PRO A 197 -7.46 -4.23 9.93
N ILE A 198 -8.64 -3.61 9.93
CA ILE A 198 -9.33 -3.10 8.74
C ILE A 198 -9.74 -1.64 8.96
N ILE A 199 -9.51 -0.80 7.96
CA ILE A 199 -9.96 0.59 7.93
C ILE A 199 -10.88 0.75 6.71
N LEU A 200 -12.13 1.15 6.97
CA LEU A 200 -13.11 1.47 5.95
C LEU A 200 -13.15 2.99 5.76
N HIS A 201 -12.80 3.44 4.56
CA HIS A 201 -12.82 4.85 4.20
C HIS A 201 -14.06 5.15 3.35
N LEU A 202 -14.92 6.08 3.79
CA LEU A 202 -16.23 6.37 3.20
C LEU A 202 -16.24 7.54 2.19
N GLY A 203 -15.08 8.06 1.80
CA GLY A 203 -14.93 9.15 0.85
C GLY A 203 -14.19 10.35 1.44
N GLY A 204 -13.75 11.24 0.56
CA GLY A 204 -12.98 12.44 0.91
C GLY A 204 -11.60 12.09 1.44
N GLN A 205 -10.94 11.07 0.89
CA GLN A 205 -9.59 10.67 1.28
C GLN A 205 -8.50 11.52 0.64
N VAL A 206 -8.88 12.48 -0.22
CA VAL A 206 -7.96 13.36 -0.94
C VAL A 206 -8.55 14.76 -1.02
N ALA A 207 -7.75 15.76 -0.61
CA ALA A 207 -8.07 17.17 -0.82
C ALA A 207 -7.88 17.56 -2.30
N MET A 208 -8.85 17.21 -3.14
CA MET A 208 -8.74 17.34 -4.60
C MET A 208 -8.98 18.77 -5.11
N GLU A 209 -9.81 19.56 -4.43
CA GLU A 209 -10.35 20.85 -4.89
C GLU A 209 -9.27 21.79 -5.45
N ARG A 210 -8.20 22.06 -4.68
CA ARG A 210 -7.14 22.97 -5.12
C ARG A 210 -6.42 22.48 -6.38
N MET A 211 -6.16 21.17 -6.48
CA MET A 211 -5.50 20.59 -7.65
C MET A 211 -6.43 20.53 -8.85
N PHE A 212 -7.74 20.35 -8.61
CA PHE A 212 -8.77 20.40 -9.62
C PHE A 212 -8.84 21.77 -10.29
N ASP A 213 -8.90 22.85 -9.51
CA ASP A 213 -8.92 24.21 -10.03
C ASP A 213 -7.68 24.54 -10.85
N GLN A 214 -6.50 24.11 -10.39
CA GLN A 214 -5.24 24.27 -11.13
C GLN A 214 -5.24 23.50 -12.46
N ALA A 215 -5.77 22.28 -12.47
CA ALA A 215 -5.91 21.47 -13.68
C ALA A 215 -6.90 22.11 -14.68
N VAL A 216 -8.02 22.65 -14.21
CA VAL A 216 -8.99 23.40 -15.04
C VAL A 216 -8.33 24.64 -15.63
N GLN A 217 -7.63 25.44 -14.82
CA GLN A 217 -6.95 26.64 -15.28
C GLN A 217 -5.88 26.33 -16.33
N LEU A 218 -5.10 25.27 -16.15
CA LEU A 218 -4.08 24.83 -17.11
C LEU A 218 -4.70 24.55 -18.49
N LEU A 219 -5.81 23.80 -18.53
CA LEU A 219 -6.47 23.42 -19.78
C LEU A 219 -7.20 24.59 -20.43
N LEU A 220 -7.80 25.50 -19.66
CA LEU A 220 -8.41 26.73 -20.18
C LEU A 220 -7.38 27.64 -20.85
N LEU A 221 -6.27 27.93 -20.17
CA LEU A 221 -5.20 28.77 -20.73
C LEU A 221 -4.62 28.18 -22.01
N TYR A 222 -4.48 26.86 -22.06
CA TYR A 222 -4.01 26.17 -23.26
C TYR A 222 -5.02 26.27 -24.41
N ALA A 223 -6.31 26.07 -24.12
CA ALA A 223 -7.37 26.14 -25.12
C ALA A 223 -7.57 27.57 -25.69
N ASP A 224 -7.52 28.60 -24.84
CA ASP A 224 -7.65 29.99 -25.26
C ASP A 224 -6.47 30.44 -26.15
N GLY A 225 -5.27 29.92 -25.86
CA GLY A 225 -4.05 30.17 -26.64
C GLY A 225 -4.06 29.58 -28.06
N LEU A 226 -5.02 28.72 -28.40
CA LEU A 226 -5.14 28.04 -29.70
C LEU A 226 -6.13 28.74 -30.65
N SER A 227 -6.39 30.04 -30.43
CA SER A 227 -7.30 30.84 -31.28
C SER A 227 -6.85 31.00 -32.74
N GLY A 228 -5.75 30.38 -33.17
CA GLY A 228 -5.29 30.30 -34.55
C GLY A 228 -4.70 28.92 -34.82
N ASP A 229 -5.33 28.16 -35.72
CA ASP A 229 -5.08 26.75 -36.08
C ASP A 229 -5.45 25.72 -35.00
N GLY A 230 -6.39 24.84 -35.37
CA GLY A 230 -7.13 23.97 -34.46
C GLY A 230 -6.30 23.13 -33.48
N VAL A 231 -6.95 22.72 -32.40
CA VAL A 231 -6.34 21.90 -31.34
C VAL A 231 -5.73 20.63 -31.94
N ASP A 232 -4.40 20.58 -32.02
CA ASP A 232 -3.69 19.34 -32.31
C ASP A 232 -4.01 18.33 -31.19
N ARG A 233 -4.71 17.25 -31.56
CA ARG A 233 -5.16 16.20 -30.65
C ARG A 233 -4.00 15.62 -29.83
N MET A 234 -2.80 15.52 -30.41
CA MET A 234 -1.63 15.02 -29.68
C MET A 234 -1.18 15.99 -28.58
N ASN A 235 -1.24 17.29 -28.86
CA ASN A 235 -0.91 18.30 -27.86
C ASN A 235 -1.98 18.39 -26.76
N TRP A 236 -3.26 18.22 -27.09
CA TRP A 236 -4.33 18.14 -26.09
C TRP A 236 -4.14 16.96 -25.13
N LEU A 237 -3.86 15.76 -25.65
CA LEU A 237 -3.59 14.57 -24.83
C LEU A 237 -2.39 14.77 -23.90
N ALA A 238 -1.33 15.44 -24.38
CA ALA A 238 -0.18 15.78 -23.55
C ALA A 238 -0.54 16.77 -22.43
N MET A 239 -1.40 17.75 -22.70
CA MET A 239 -1.88 18.70 -21.70
C MET A 239 -2.84 18.06 -20.69
N GLU A 240 -3.69 17.13 -21.14
CA GLU A 240 -4.54 16.32 -20.26
C GLU A 240 -3.69 15.46 -19.31
N GLU A 241 -2.60 14.85 -19.77
CA GLU A 241 -1.71 14.10 -18.88
C GLU A 241 -1.02 15.02 -17.86
N LYS A 242 -0.64 16.25 -18.24
CA LYS A 242 -0.13 17.25 -17.27
C LYS A 242 -1.19 17.63 -16.24
N ALA A 243 -2.43 17.86 -16.66
CA ALA A 243 -3.54 18.12 -15.76
C ALA A 243 -3.79 16.93 -14.82
N THR A 244 -3.72 15.70 -15.35
CA THR A 244 -3.84 14.47 -14.55
C THR A 244 -2.71 14.35 -13.53
N GLU A 245 -1.49 14.74 -13.89
CA GLU A 245 -0.34 14.74 -12.98
C GLU A 245 -0.49 15.76 -11.84
N ILE A 246 -1.07 16.93 -12.11
CA ILE A 246 -1.46 17.90 -11.07
C ILE A 246 -2.43 17.23 -10.09
N LEU A 247 -3.46 16.52 -10.59
CA LEU A 247 -4.41 15.81 -9.73
C LEU A 247 -3.74 14.67 -8.93
N ARG A 248 -2.78 13.92 -9.50
CA ARG A 248 -2.02 12.89 -8.77
C ARG A 248 -1.26 13.46 -7.59
N SER A 249 -0.77 14.70 -7.71
CA SER A 249 -0.06 15.35 -6.60
C SER A 249 -0.93 15.49 -5.34
N ALA A 250 -2.27 15.57 -5.47
CA ALA A 250 -3.18 15.57 -4.33
C ALA A 250 -3.06 14.29 -3.50
N TYR A 251 -3.00 13.11 -4.15
CA TYR A 251 -2.80 11.82 -3.47
C TYR A 251 -1.45 11.78 -2.76
N ARG A 252 -0.37 12.20 -3.44
CA ARG A 252 0.98 12.22 -2.86
C ARG A 252 1.05 13.12 -1.64
N SER A 253 0.53 14.35 -1.73
CA SER A 253 0.50 15.28 -0.61
C SER A 253 -0.32 14.72 0.54
N GLN A 254 -1.55 14.29 0.27
CA GLN A 254 -2.46 13.83 1.30
C GLN A 254 -1.95 12.59 2.04
N TRP A 255 -1.55 11.55 1.31
CA TRP A 255 -1.21 10.25 1.91
C TRP A 255 0.20 10.23 2.52
N THR A 256 1.03 11.24 2.27
CA THR A 256 2.38 11.34 2.85
C THR A 256 2.55 12.43 3.90
N LEU A 257 1.58 13.36 4.07
CA LEU A 257 1.77 14.46 5.02
C LEU A 257 1.80 13.99 6.47
N SER A 258 0.92 13.05 6.83
CA SER A 258 0.78 12.56 8.21
C SER A 258 1.52 11.23 8.38
N PRO A 259 2.53 11.14 9.28
CA PRO A 259 3.18 9.87 9.60
C PRO A 259 2.22 8.83 10.18
N ASP A 260 1.19 9.28 10.89
CA ASP A 260 0.19 8.40 11.50
C ASP A 260 -0.74 7.79 10.45
N LEU A 261 -1.12 8.58 9.43
CA LEU A 261 -1.85 8.09 8.27
C LEU A 261 -1.00 7.09 7.48
N GLN A 262 0.26 7.43 7.16
CA GLN A 262 1.17 6.51 6.47
C GLN A 262 1.31 5.19 7.21
N PHE A 263 1.44 5.24 8.54
CA PHE A 263 1.49 4.03 9.35
C PHE A 263 0.21 3.21 9.23
N ALA A 264 -0.97 3.84 9.35
CA ALA A 264 -2.25 3.15 9.22
C ALA A 264 -2.43 2.53 7.83
N LEU A 265 -2.09 3.28 6.77
CA LEU A 265 -2.12 2.80 5.39
C LEU A 265 -1.20 1.60 5.15
N ALA A 266 -0.03 1.58 5.80
CA ALA A 266 0.95 0.50 5.68
C ALA A 266 0.70 -0.70 6.60
N ASN A 267 -0.16 -0.61 7.61
CA ASN A 267 -0.27 -1.65 8.65
C ASN A 267 -1.69 -2.20 8.88
N ALA A 268 -2.68 -1.70 8.13
CA ALA A 268 -4.06 -2.19 8.17
C ALA A 268 -4.60 -2.41 6.76
N GLY A 269 -5.62 -3.25 6.61
CA GLY A 269 -6.31 -3.43 5.34
C GLY A 269 -7.22 -2.25 5.03
N ASN A 270 -6.88 -1.44 4.03
CA ASN A 270 -7.63 -0.25 3.67
C ASN A 270 -8.63 -0.56 2.56
N LEU A 271 -9.91 -0.42 2.87
CA LEU A 271 -11.01 -0.52 1.92
C LEU A 271 -11.56 0.88 1.69
N MET A 272 -11.44 1.38 0.47
CA MET A 272 -11.73 2.77 0.13
C MET A 272 -12.84 2.87 -0.90
N MET A 273 -13.86 3.65 -0.61
CA MET A 273 -14.84 4.15 -1.57
C MET A 273 -14.70 5.66 -1.70
N TRP A 274 -14.93 6.20 -2.88
CA TRP A 274 -14.91 7.64 -3.09
C TRP A 274 -16.21 8.34 -2.67
N SER A 275 -16.12 9.64 -2.47
CA SER A 275 -17.25 10.57 -2.49
C SER A 275 -16.98 11.71 -3.47
N ASP A 276 -17.83 12.73 -3.43
CA ASP A 276 -17.61 14.01 -4.09
C ASP A 276 -16.27 14.66 -3.71
N GLY A 277 -15.87 14.59 -2.44
CA GLY A 277 -14.61 15.14 -1.94
C GLY A 277 -13.35 14.64 -2.66
N ASP A 278 -13.37 13.41 -3.19
CA ASP A 278 -12.25 12.83 -3.95
C ASP A 278 -12.14 13.33 -5.41
N ILE A 279 -13.16 14.07 -5.87
CA ILE A 279 -13.21 14.67 -7.20
C ILE A 279 -13.23 16.18 -7.07
N TYR A 280 -14.33 16.69 -6.52
CA TYR A 280 -14.57 18.09 -6.24
C TYR A 280 -15.80 18.23 -5.33
N PRO A 281 -15.76 19.04 -4.26
CA PRO A 281 -16.85 19.13 -3.30
C PRO A 281 -18.20 19.45 -3.96
N GLN A 282 -19.22 18.64 -3.68
CA GLN A 282 -20.60 18.82 -4.16
C GLN A 282 -20.75 18.91 -5.70
N PHE A 283 -19.81 18.35 -6.47
CA PHE A 283 -19.82 18.48 -7.93
C PHE A 283 -21.07 17.90 -8.60
N SER A 284 -21.80 16.99 -7.94
CA SER A 284 -23.07 16.44 -8.45
C SER A 284 -24.25 17.41 -8.36
N THR A 285 -24.14 18.46 -7.54
CA THR A 285 -25.23 19.42 -7.28
C THR A 285 -24.88 20.86 -7.66
N ARG A 286 -23.60 21.17 -7.92
CA ARG A 286 -23.18 22.52 -8.35
C ARG A 286 -23.48 22.76 -9.83
N GLU A 287 -24.05 23.92 -10.14
CA GLU A 287 -24.42 24.33 -11.50
C GLU A 287 -23.22 24.35 -12.46
N GLU A 288 -22.02 24.67 -11.96
CA GLU A 288 -20.79 24.74 -12.76
C GLU A 288 -20.35 23.38 -13.36
N PHE A 289 -20.87 22.27 -12.84
CA PHE A 289 -20.65 20.92 -13.36
C PHE A 289 -21.78 20.43 -14.28
N PHE A 290 -22.87 21.20 -14.42
CA PHE A 290 -23.93 20.89 -15.36
C PHE A 290 -23.44 21.15 -16.80
N ILE A 291 -23.67 20.18 -17.68
CA ILE A 291 -23.26 20.28 -19.09
C ILE A 291 -24.50 20.53 -19.92
N ASP A 292 -24.55 21.71 -20.55
CA ASP A 292 -25.46 21.95 -21.65
C ASP A 292 -24.96 21.17 -22.87
N HIS A 293 -25.69 20.11 -23.24
CA HIS A 293 -25.37 19.28 -24.39
C HIS A 293 -25.77 19.92 -25.73
N GLU A 294 -26.66 20.91 -25.73
CA GLU A 294 -27.07 21.64 -26.93
C GLU A 294 -26.07 22.76 -27.23
N GLN A 295 -25.57 23.45 -26.20
CA GLN A 295 -24.61 24.56 -26.32
C GLN A 295 -23.41 24.40 -25.37
N PRO A 296 -22.51 23.43 -25.60
CA PRO A 296 -21.40 23.17 -24.70
C PRO A 296 -20.33 24.27 -24.79
N THR A 297 -20.14 25.03 -23.71
CA THR A 297 -19.04 26.00 -23.61
C THR A 297 -17.67 25.33 -23.48
N LEU A 298 -16.60 26.04 -23.84
CA LEU A 298 -15.22 25.54 -23.64
C LEU A 298 -14.97 25.15 -22.17
N ARG A 299 -15.43 25.98 -21.23
CA ARG A 299 -15.30 25.72 -19.79
C ARG A 299 -16.00 24.43 -19.37
N MET A 300 -17.20 24.16 -19.87
CA MET A 300 -17.91 22.90 -19.60
C MET A 300 -17.13 21.68 -20.11
N GLN A 301 -16.52 21.78 -21.30
CA GLN A 301 -15.71 20.69 -21.87
C GLN A 301 -14.43 20.45 -21.07
N VAL A 302 -13.77 21.52 -20.61
CA VAL A 302 -12.60 21.42 -19.73
C VAL A 302 -12.97 20.79 -18.39
N ILE A 303 -14.01 21.29 -17.71
CA ILE A 303 -14.47 20.74 -16.43
C ILE A 303 -14.78 19.25 -16.58
N ARG A 304 -15.54 18.86 -17.62
CA ARG A 304 -15.83 17.45 -17.92
C ARG A 304 -14.56 16.61 -18.05
N THR A 305 -13.53 17.14 -18.71
CA THR A 305 -12.25 16.45 -18.91
C THR A 305 -11.53 16.25 -17.59
N VAL A 306 -11.41 17.30 -16.76
CA VAL A 306 -10.76 17.21 -15.45
C VAL A 306 -11.52 16.30 -14.50
N THR A 307 -12.86 16.36 -14.48
CA THR A 307 -13.71 15.42 -13.74
C THR A 307 -13.44 13.98 -14.17
N ARG A 308 -13.34 13.69 -15.47
CA ARG A 308 -12.99 12.35 -15.95
C ARG A 308 -11.61 11.91 -15.47
N CYS A 309 -10.62 12.79 -15.52
CA CYS A 309 -9.27 12.50 -15.02
C CYS A 309 -9.29 12.18 -13.51
N ALA A 310 -9.96 12.99 -12.69
CA ALA A 310 -10.10 12.75 -11.26
C ALA A 310 -10.78 11.39 -10.97
N ARG A 311 -11.85 11.05 -11.72
CA ARG A 311 -12.51 9.74 -11.60
C ARG A 311 -11.59 8.57 -11.91
N ARG A 312 -10.76 8.71 -12.96
CA ARG A 312 -9.75 7.71 -13.30
C ARG A 312 -8.72 7.55 -12.17
N LEU A 313 -8.36 8.62 -11.48
CA LEU A 313 -7.42 8.54 -10.36
C LEU A 313 -7.99 7.78 -9.16
N PHE A 314 -9.30 7.87 -8.88
CA PHE A 314 -9.92 6.98 -7.87
C PHE A 314 -9.70 5.51 -8.23
N HIS A 315 -9.83 5.17 -9.51
CA HIS A 315 -9.54 3.82 -9.98
C HIS A 315 -8.06 3.46 -9.77
N GLU A 316 -7.14 4.34 -10.20
CA GLU A 316 -5.70 4.15 -10.08
C GLU A 316 -5.20 4.10 -8.63
N TYR A 317 -5.74 4.83 -7.67
CA TYR A 317 -5.18 4.87 -6.30
C TYR A 317 -5.99 4.06 -5.28
N GLN A 318 -7.30 4.06 -5.40
CA GLN A 318 -8.17 3.50 -4.36
C GLN A 318 -8.79 2.16 -4.80
N ARG A 319 -9.45 2.12 -5.96
CA ARG A 319 -10.19 0.92 -6.40
C ARG A 319 -9.30 -0.28 -6.66
N GLN A 320 -8.10 -0.07 -7.22
CA GLN A 320 -7.17 -1.18 -7.51
C GLN A 320 -6.74 -1.96 -6.26
N LEU A 321 -6.84 -1.36 -5.07
CA LEU A 321 -6.51 -1.98 -3.79
C LEU A 321 -7.50 -3.07 -3.38
N TRP A 322 -8.70 -3.15 -3.97
CA TRP A 322 -9.71 -4.12 -3.55
C TRP A 322 -10.53 -4.75 -4.68
N ASP A 323 -10.57 -4.16 -5.88
CA ASP A 323 -11.35 -4.68 -7.00
C ASP A 323 -10.56 -5.72 -7.82
N ASP A 324 -11.07 -6.95 -7.88
CA ASP A 324 -10.52 -8.04 -8.68
C ASP A 324 -10.74 -7.84 -10.19
N ASN A 325 -11.76 -7.07 -10.58
CA ASN A 325 -12.13 -6.82 -11.98
C ASN A 325 -11.59 -5.49 -12.52
N MET A 326 -10.68 -4.85 -11.79
CA MET A 326 -10.11 -3.55 -12.14
C MET A 326 -9.58 -3.48 -13.59
N ARG A 327 -8.86 -4.50 -14.05
CA ARG A 327 -8.33 -4.55 -15.44
C ARG A 327 -9.46 -4.51 -16.49
N GLN A 328 -10.51 -5.29 -16.28
CA GLN A 328 -11.66 -5.35 -17.20
C GLN A 328 -12.42 -4.02 -17.23
N LEU A 329 -12.50 -3.33 -16.10
CA LEU A 329 -13.12 -2.00 -16.01
C LEU A 329 -12.32 -0.95 -16.79
N ILE A 330 -11.01 -0.91 -16.63
CA ILE A 330 -10.14 -0.02 -17.43
C ILE A 330 -10.31 -0.32 -18.92
N GLU A 331 -10.26 -1.58 -19.33
CA GLU A 331 -10.44 -1.97 -20.73
C GLU A 331 -11.80 -1.53 -21.29
N ARG A 332 -12.87 -1.65 -20.49
CA ARG A 332 -14.21 -1.19 -20.86
C ARG A 332 -14.27 0.33 -20.98
N GLU A 333 -13.66 1.07 -20.07
CA GLU A 333 -13.59 2.53 -20.13
C GLU A 333 -12.83 3.01 -21.37
N VAL A 334 -11.67 2.42 -21.66
CA VAL A 334 -10.89 2.76 -22.87
C VAL A 334 -11.73 2.54 -24.14
N ARG A 335 -12.52 1.46 -24.21
CA ARG A 335 -13.42 1.20 -25.35
C ARG A 335 -14.55 2.23 -25.46
N ILE A 336 -15.12 2.68 -24.35
CA ILE A 336 -16.19 3.69 -24.34
C ILE A 336 -15.67 5.05 -24.81
N TYR A 337 -14.41 5.39 -24.53
CA TYR A 337 -13.82 6.68 -24.86
C TYR A 337 -13.03 6.71 -26.19
N GLN A 338 -12.90 5.57 -26.89
CA GLN A 338 -12.38 5.49 -28.26
C GLN A 338 -13.50 5.59 -29.32
N LEU A 339 -14.76 5.57 -28.89
CA LEU A 339 -15.96 5.91 -29.66
C LEU A 339 -16.37 7.34 -29.33
#